data_AF-A0A2J2H6R5-F1
#
_entry.id   AF-A0A2J2H6R5-F1
#
_cell.length_a   1.000
_cell.length_b   1.000
_cell.length_c   1.000
_cell.angle_alpha   90.00
_cell.angle_beta   90.00
_cell.angle_gamma   90.00
#
_symmetry.space_group_name_H-M   'P 1'
#
loop_
_entity.id
_entity.type
_entity.pdbx_description
1 polymer ?
#
loop_
_entity_poly.entity_id
_entity_poly.type
_entity_poly.pdbx_seq_one_letter_code
_entity_poly.pdbx_strand_id
1 'polypeptide(L)'
;MLFGSWARGEAREDSDVDVLVLFDGLAGDLDVRARAYGIIRRYVDRDVTLITMRREDIHGRWTPLAINIAWDGVIICDRQGELRRFKEAVASFIERENLVRYRTRDGKYGWERADGKPLIRAVRDVRPDR
;
A
#
# COMPACT_ATOMS: atom_id res chain seq x y z
N MET A 1 -7.27 -2.12 -6.47
CA MET A 1 -7.73 -1.67 -5.14
C MET A 1 -7.73 -0.16 -5.13
N LEU A 2 -8.82 0.46 -4.66
CA LEU A 2 -8.86 1.90 -4.40
C LEU A 2 -8.24 2.13 -3.02
N PHE A 3 -7.36 3.12 -2.87
CA PHE A 3 -6.83 3.52 -1.57
C PHE A 3 -6.86 5.04 -1.44
N GLY A 4 -6.16 5.59 -0.45
CA GLY A 4 -6.02 7.04 -0.32
C GLY A 4 -7.24 7.73 0.25
N SER A 5 -7.37 9.04 -0.03
CA SER A 5 -8.40 9.89 0.57
C SER A 5 -9.82 9.45 0.19
N TRP A 6 -10.03 8.99 -1.04
CA TRP A 6 -11.31 8.46 -1.51
C TRP A 6 -11.73 7.21 -0.75
N ALA A 7 -10.82 6.26 -0.55
CA ALA A 7 -11.11 5.05 0.24
C ALA A 7 -11.42 5.37 1.71
N ARG A 8 -10.84 6.44 2.26
CA ARG A 8 -11.08 6.91 3.65
C ARG A 8 -12.29 7.84 3.81
N GLY A 9 -12.92 8.29 2.72
CA GLY A 9 -13.97 9.32 2.77
C GLY A 9 -13.46 10.72 3.14
N GLU A 10 -12.16 10.98 2.94
CA GLU A 10 -11.50 12.27 3.25
C GLU A 10 -11.15 13.07 1.97
N ALA A 11 -11.64 12.63 0.82
CA ALA A 11 -11.34 13.27 -0.47
C ALA A 11 -11.95 14.67 -0.56
N ARG A 12 -11.16 15.60 -1.11
CA ARG A 12 -11.59 16.95 -1.49
C ARG A 12 -11.83 17.02 -3.00
N GLU A 13 -12.38 18.13 -3.47
CA GLU A 13 -12.62 18.36 -4.90
C GLU A 13 -11.35 18.28 -5.74
N ASP A 14 -10.19 18.62 -5.20
CA ASP A 14 -8.87 18.56 -5.86
C ASP A 14 -8.14 17.22 -5.64
N SER A 15 -8.76 16.23 -5.00
CA SER A 15 -8.08 14.97 -4.68
C SER A 15 -8.03 14.00 -5.86
N ASP A 16 -6.82 13.55 -6.16
CA ASP A 16 -6.53 12.41 -7.04
C ASP A 16 -7.20 11.11 -6.55
N VAL A 17 -7.45 10.21 -7.50
CA VAL A 17 -7.91 8.85 -7.24
C VAL A 17 -6.71 7.91 -7.18
N ASP A 18 -6.41 7.40 -5.99
CA ASP A 18 -5.29 6.49 -5.73
C ASP A 18 -5.67 5.03 -6.02
N VAL A 19 -4.97 4.38 -6.95
CA VAL A 19 -5.27 3.00 -7.36
C VAL A 19 -4.04 2.12 -7.30
N LEU A 20 -4.15 0.97 -6.61
CA LEU A 20 -3.18 -0.12 -6.67
C LEU A 20 -3.63 -1.18 -7.69
N VAL A 21 -2.73 -1.54 -8.62
CA VAL A 21 -2.89 -2.66 -9.55
C VAL A 21 -1.78 -3.70 -9.32
N LEU A 22 -2.17 -4.97 -9.25
CA LEU A 22 -1.24 -6.09 -9.16
C LEU A 22 -0.96 -6.69 -10.54
N PHE A 23 0.30 -6.97 -10.82
CA PHE A 23 0.74 -7.66 -12.05
C PHE A 23 1.47 -8.95 -11.73
N ASP A 24 1.36 -9.95 -12.61
CA ASP A 24 1.97 -11.28 -12.44
C ASP A 24 3.48 -11.32 -12.76
N GLY A 25 4.13 -10.14 -12.86
CA GLY A 25 5.57 -10.01 -13.05
C GLY A 25 6.01 -8.69 -13.68
N LEU A 26 5.12 -8.03 -14.44
CA LEU A 26 5.43 -6.82 -15.21
C LEU A 26 5.27 -5.49 -14.44
N ALA A 27 5.24 -5.50 -13.10
CA ALA A 27 5.19 -4.23 -12.38
C ALA A 27 6.56 -3.54 -12.47
N GLY A 28 6.58 -2.31 -12.97
CA GLY A 28 7.79 -1.53 -13.24
C GLY A 28 8.05 -1.25 -14.71
N ASP A 29 7.43 -2.01 -15.61
CA ASP A 29 7.45 -1.72 -17.05
C ASP A 29 6.60 -0.45 -17.34
N LEU A 30 7.21 0.52 -18.01
CA LEU A 30 6.59 1.82 -18.27
C LEU A 30 5.36 1.70 -19.19
N ASP A 31 5.41 0.82 -20.19
CA ASP A 31 4.33 0.63 -21.15
C ASP A 31 3.13 -0.05 -20.49
N VAL A 32 3.40 -1.02 -19.63
CA VAL A 32 2.37 -1.70 -18.83
C VAL A 32 1.69 -0.72 -17.88
N ARG A 33 2.49 0.11 -17.19
CA ARG A 33 1.96 1.16 -16.30
C ARG A 33 1.14 2.19 -17.08
N ALA A 34 1.63 2.66 -18.22
CA ALA A 34 0.94 3.63 -19.06
C ALA A 34 -0.39 3.07 -19.62
N ARG A 35 -0.39 1.80 -20.05
CA ARG A 35 -1.61 1.13 -20.53
C ARG A 35 -2.64 0.96 -19.42
N ALA A 36 -2.22 0.54 -18.23
CA ALA A 36 -3.11 0.41 -17.08
C ALA A 36 -3.71 1.75 -16.68
N TYR A 37 -2.87 2.79 -16.59
CA TYR A 37 -3.31 4.16 -16.35
C TYR A 37 -4.33 4.62 -17.39
N GLY A 38 -4.03 4.43 -18.68
CA GLY A 38 -4.90 4.84 -19.79
C GLY A 38 -6.25 4.12 -19.79
N ILE A 39 -6.32 2.86 -19.33
CA ILE A 39 -7.59 2.16 -19.15
C ILE A 39 -8.39 2.77 -18.00
N ILE A 40 -7.76 3.01 -16.84
CA ILE A 40 -8.44 3.55 -15.65
C ILE A 40 -8.98 4.96 -15.92
N ARG A 41 -8.17 5.84 -16.53
CA ARG A 41 -8.55 7.24 -16.80
C ARG A 41 -9.75 7.39 -17.72
N ARG A 42 -10.04 6.40 -18.58
CA ARG A 42 -11.26 6.38 -19.42
C ARG A 42 -12.55 6.29 -18.59
N TYR A 43 -12.47 5.78 -17.37
CA TYR A 43 -13.63 5.57 -16.49
C TYR A 43 -13.60 6.45 -15.23
N VAL A 44 -12.55 7.24 -15.04
CA VAL A 44 -12.36 8.09 -13.87
C VAL A 44 -12.16 9.51 -14.35
N ASP A 45 -13.11 10.41 -14.07
CA ASP A 45 -13.05 11.81 -14.48
C ASP A 45 -12.22 12.71 -13.53
N ARG A 46 -11.09 12.17 -13.06
CA ARG A 46 -10.14 12.82 -12.15
C ARG A 46 -8.74 12.34 -12.43
N ASP A 47 -7.74 13.04 -11.90
CA ASP A 47 -6.37 12.56 -11.94
C ASP A 47 -6.23 11.27 -11.13
N VAL A 48 -5.38 10.37 -11.61
CA VAL A 48 -5.20 9.03 -11.06
C VAL A 48 -3.76 8.89 -10.61
N THR A 49 -3.55 8.60 -9.33
CA THR A 49 -2.24 8.16 -8.86
C THR A 49 -2.21 6.64 -8.92
N LEU A 50 -1.45 6.09 -9.88
CA LEU A 50 -1.34 4.65 -10.08
C LEU A 50 -0.10 4.08 -9.39
N ILE A 51 -0.33 3.21 -8.41
CA ILE A 51 0.69 2.35 -7.82
C ILE A 51 0.58 0.96 -8.44
N THR A 52 1.72 0.39 -8.78
CA THR A 52 1.82 -0.97 -9.32
C THR A 52 2.69 -1.81 -8.40
N MET A 53 2.25 -3.03 -8.11
CA MET A 53 3.05 -4.03 -7.40
C MET A 53 3.07 -5.33 -8.18
N ARG A 54 4.16 -6.10 -8.09
CA ARG A 54 4.14 -7.48 -8.57
C ARG A 54 3.37 -8.32 -7.57
N ARG A 55 2.71 -9.37 -8.05
CA ARG A 55 2.01 -10.33 -7.19
C ARG A 55 2.93 -10.92 -6.13
N GLU A 56 4.20 -11.15 -6.45
CA GLU A 56 5.20 -11.64 -5.49
C GLU A 56 5.54 -10.62 -4.39
N ASP A 57 5.54 -9.32 -4.69
CA ASP A 57 5.90 -8.26 -3.72
C ASP A 57 4.80 -8.00 -2.69
N ILE A 58 3.60 -8.54 -2.92
CA ILE A 58 2.49 -8.39 -1.98
C ILE A 58 2.67 -9.26 -0.72
N HIS A 59 3.54 -10.27 -0.80
CA HIS A 59 3.86 -11.19 0.27
C HIS A 59 5.23 -10.83 0.87
N GLY A 60 5.30 -10.37 2.13
CA GLY A 60 6.60 -10.18 2.82
C GLY A 60 6.77 -8.85 3.57
N ARG A 61 7.96 -8.22 3.43
CA ARG A 61 8.32 -6.96 4.11
C ARG A 61 7.61 -5.78 3.44
N TRP A 62 6.55 -5.29 4.07
CA TRP A 62 5.79 -4.18 3.53
C TRP A 62 6.40 -2.81 3.87
N THR A 63 6.39 -1.93 2.88
CA THR A 63 6.65 -0.50 3.10
C THR A 63 5.50 0.12 3.90
N PRO A 64 5.72 1.26 4.58
CA PRO A 64 4.62 2.01 5.21
C PRO A 64 3.46 2.32 4.25
N LEU A 65 3.76 2.59 2.98
CA LEU A 65 2.74 2.80 1.95
C LEU A 65 1.93 1.52 1.69
N ALA A 66 2.57 0.36 1.56
CA ALA A 66 1.87 -0.91 1.38
C ALA A 66 0.94 -1.23 2.57
N ILE A 67 1.40 -0.97 3.80
CA ILE A 67 0.56 -1.11 5.01
C ILE A 67 -0.65 -0.17 4.94
N ASN A 68 -0.45 1.10 4.57
CA ASN A 68 -1.54 2.06 4.40
C ASN A 68 -2.54 1.62 3.32
N ILE A 69 -2.06 1.13 2.17
CA ILE A 69 -2.91 0.63 1.08
C ILE A 69 -3.75 -0.55 1.57
N ALA A 70 -3.13 -1.54 2.22
CA ALA A 70 -3.85 -2.70 2.74
C ALA A 70 -4.85 -2.32 3.83
N TRP A 71 -4.50 -1.40 4.72
CA TRP A 71 -5.39 -1.02 5.83
C TRP A 71 -6.63 -0.27 5.33
N ASP A 72 -6.43 0.83 4.60
CA ASP A 72 -7.54 1.69 4.12
C ASP A 72 -8.23 1.15 2.87
N GLY A 73 -7.54 0.31 2.09
CA GLY A 73 -7.92 0.07 0.71
C GLY A 73 -9.24 -0.69 0.54
N VAL A 74 -10.04 -0.24 -0.42
CA VAL A 74 -11.27 -0.89 -0.86
C VAL A 74 -10.97 -1.78 -2.07
N ILE A 75 -11.31 -3.06 -1.96
CA ILE A 75 -11.15 -4.02 -3.05
C ILE A 75 -12.24 -3.78 -4.09
N ILE A 76 -11.83 -3.31 -5.28
CA ILE A 76 -12.73 -3.10 -6.42
C ILE A 76 -12.82 -4.37 -7.29
N CYS A 77 -11.70 -5.06 -7.49
CA CYS A 77 -11.62 -6.31 -8.26
C CYS A 77 -10.49 -7.17 -7.68
N ASP A 78 -10.80 -8.43 -7.36
CA ASP A 78 -9.83 -9.40 -6.83
C ASP A 78 -10.21 -10.83 -7.22
N ARG A 79 -9.97 -11.17 -8.49
CA ARG A 79 -10.44 -12.44 -9.06
C ARG A 79 -9.72 -13.67 -8.49
N GLN A 80 -8.49 -13.51 -8.00
CA GLN A 80 -7.66 -14.59 -7.45
C GLN A 80 -7.57 -14.55 -5.91
N GLY A 81 -8.17 -13.55 -5.26
CA GLY A 81 -8.12 -13.39 -3.80
C GLY A 81 -6.80 -12.85 -3.26
N GLU A 82 -5.90 -12.34 -4.12
CA GLU A 82 -4.57 -11.85 -3.71
C GLU A 82 -4.69 -10.58 -2.87
N LEU A 83 -5.57 -9.66 -3.25
CA LEU A 83 -5.76 -8.42 -2.51
C LEU A 83 -6.42 -8.67 -1.15
N ARG A 84 -7.35 -9.63 -1.08
CA ARG A 84 -7.93 -10.08 0.19
C ARG A 84 -6.86 -10.66 1.12
N ARG A 85 -6.06 -11.62 0.63
CA ARG A 85 -4.96 -12.22 1.40
C ARG A 85 -3.95 -11.17 1.87
N PHE A 86 -3.66 -10.18 1.03
CA PHE A 86 -2.80 -9.06 1.41
C PHE A 86 -3.35 -8.24 2.57
N LYS A 87 -4.64 -7.86 2.53
CA LYS A 87 -5.28 -7.15 3.65
C LYS A 87 -5.22 -7.97 4.93
N GLU A 88 -5.54 -9.28 4.86
CA GLU A 88 -5.52 -10.19 6.00
C GLU A 88 -4.11 -10.36 6.59
N ALA A 89 -3.10 -10.50 5.73
CA ALA A 89 -1.71 -10.63 6.15
C ALA A 89 -1.19 -9.35 6.84
N VAL A 90 -1.53 -8.17 6.30
CA VAL A 90 -1.17 -6.89 6.91
C VAL A 90 -1.90 -6.69 8.24
N ALA A 91 -3.19 -7.01 8.33
CA ALA A 91 -3.93 -6.93 9.59
C ALA A 91 -3.29 -7.80 10.68
N SER A 92 -2.96 -9.05 10.33
CA SER A 92 -2.27 -9.98 11.23
C SER A 92 -0.89 -9.48 11.68
N PHE A 93 -0.18 -8.73 10.84
CA PHE A 93 1.10 -8.13 11.19
C PHE A 93 0.96 -6.89 12.10
N ILE A 94 -0.04 -6.05 11.84
CA ILE A 94 -0.38 -4.91 12.70
C ILE A 94 -0.67 -5.40 14.11
N GLU A 95 -1.49 -6.45 14.25
CA GLU A 95 -1.81 -7.05 15.54
C GLU A 95 -0.57 -7.67 16.21
N ARG A 96 0.17 -8.52 15.47
CA ARG A 96 1.35 -9.22 16.02
C ARG A 96 2.46 -8.28 16.48
N GLU A 97 2.73 -7.21 15.73
CA GLU A 97 3.78 -6.25 16.07
C GLU A 97 3.30 -5.10 16.96
N ASN A 98 2.01 -5.10 17.31
CA ASN A 98 1.32 -4.07 18.09
C ASN A 98 1.52 -2.66 17.48
N LEU A 99 1.17 -2.55 16.19
CA LEU A 99 1.31 -1.30 15.46
C LEU A 99 0.16 -0.35 15.79
N VAL A 100 0.52 0.88 16.16
CA VAL A 100 -0.40 1.97 16.40
C VAL A 100 -0.34 2.91 15.20
N ARG A 101 -1.52 3.27 14.71
CA ARG A 101 -1.65 4.22 13.61
C ARG A 101 -1.63 5.64 14.17
N TYR A 102 -0.85 6.52 13.55
CA TYR A 102 -0.87 7.95 13.85
C TYR A 102 -1.19 8.78 12.60
N ARG A 103 -1.66 10.01 12.84
CA ARG A 103 -1.90 11.02 11.80
C ARG A 103 -0.98 12.21 12.05
N THR A 104 -0.25 12.63 11.02
CA THR A 104 0.61 13.81 11.09
C THR A 104 -0.21 15.09 10.99
N ARG A 105 0.38 16.24 11.35
CA ARG A 105 -0.29 17.54 11.26
C ARG A 105 -0.68 17.93 9.83
N ASP A 106 0.08 17.49 8.83
CA ASP A 106 -0.22 17.66 7.40
C ASP A 106 -1.19 16.60 6.85
N GLY A 107 -1.81 15.78 7.72
CA GLY A 107 -2.89 14.88 7.38
C GLY A 107 -2.46 13.52 6.81
N LYS A 108 -1.15 13.21 6.79
CA LYS A 108 -0.62 11.91 6.37
C LYS A 108 -0.79 10.87 7.48
N TYR A 109 -0.75 9.60 7.09
CA TYR A 109 -0.86 8.48 8.01
C TYR A 109 0.43 7.68 8.08
N GLY A 110 0.82 7.34 9.30
CA GLY A 110 1.96 6.49 9.57
C GLY A 110 1.64 5.42 10.61
N TRP A 111 2.62 4.57 10.86
CA TRP A 111 2.57 3.49 11.82
C TRP A 111 3.78 3.58 12.74
N GLU A 112 3.59 3.20 13.99
CA GLU A 112 4.66 3.04 14.97
C GLU A 112 4.36 1.82 15.84
N ARG A 113 5.36 1.28 16.52
CA ARG A 113 5.11 0.21 17.49
C ARG A 113 4.75 0.84 18.83
N ALA A 114 3.74 0.31 19.51
CA ALA A 114 3.37 0.77 20.84
C ALA A 114 4.52 0.67 21.86
N ASP A 115 5.46 -0.25 21.64
CA ASP A 115 6.64 -0.46 22.49
C ASP A 115 7.84 0.44 22.11
N GLY A 116 7.66 1.38 21.18
CA GLY A 116 8.70 2.30 20.73
C GLY A 116 9.81 1.66 19.89
N LYS A 117 9.73 0.36 19.57
CA LYS A 117 10.73 -0.29 18.73
C LYS A 117 10.59 0.14 17.26
N PRO A 118 11.67 0.13 16.47
CA PRO A 118 11.60 0.40 15.04
C PRO A 118 10.65 -0.58 14.31
N LEU A 119 9.89 -0.05 13.33
CA LEU A 119 9.03 -0.83 12.43
C LEU A 119 9.83 -1.82 11.57
N ILE A 120 10.99 -1.38 11.09
CA ILE A 120 11.94 -2.21 10.38
C ILE A 120 12.92 -2.70 11.44
N ARG A 121 13.07 -4.02 11.62
CA ARG A 121 14.30 -4.55 12.23
C ARG A 121 15.43 -4.04 11.35
N ALA A 122 16.08 -2.95 11.76
CA ALA A 122 17.44 -2.72 11.34
C ALA A 122 18.15 -4.03 11.69
N VAL A 123 18.75 -4.68 10.69
CA VAL A 123 19.76 -5.70 10.95
C VAL A 123 20.85 -4.97 11.71
N ARG A 124 20.76 -4.95 13.05
CA ARG A 124 21.87 -4.59 13.91
C ARG A 124 22.65 -5.86 14.15
N ASP A 125 23.96 -5.72 14.05
CA ASP A 125 25.02 -6.68 14.34
C ASP A 125 25.37 -7.69 13.23
N VAL A 126 25.96 -7.18 12.14
CA VAL A 126 27.22 -7.78 11.69
C VAL A 126 28.32 -6.96 12.34
N ARG A 127 28.79 -7.41 13.51
CA ARG A 127 30.14 -7.05 13.95
C ARG A 127 31.10 -7.78 13.02
N PRO A 128 32.10 -7.12 12.40
CA PRO A 128 33.20 -7.88 11.83
C PRO A 128 33.91 -8.57 12.99
N ASP A 129 34.02 -9.89 12.92
CA ASP A 129 34.87 -10.65 13.82
C ASP A 129 36.29 -10.05 13.79
N ARG A 130 36.84 -9.86 14.99
CA ARG A 130 38.27 -9.58 15.20
C ARG A 130 39.04 -10.88 15.20
#